data_AF-A0A651G967-F1
#
_entry.id   AF-A0A651G967-F1
#
_cell.length_a   1.000
_cell.length_b   1.000
_cell.length_c   1.000
_cell.angle_alpha   90.00
_cell.angle_beta   90.00
_cell.angle_gamma   90.00
#
_symmetry.space_group_name_H-M   'P 1'
#
loop_
_entity.id
_entity.type
_entity.pdbx_description
1 polymer ?
#
loop_
_entity_poly.entity_id
_entity_poly.type
_entity_poly.pdbx_seq_one_letter_code
_entity_poly.pdbx_strand_id
1 'polypeptide(L)'
;MPSSKRSTRNGNRPTTRRRLAAVEDHRPVAADGSQPPLLDLGLKYKIKVLALANVIPIGLGLLLFIGWMTDRVQFSIDEHRLLFTVLIMLCCLVAIALSWWVINPLSQWLYRYCLWYYRHDSPMIWSLPLAATWLLWLGMWILCIVLTISSVWLLGAGAWSLIARM
;
A
#
# COMPACT_ATOMS: atom_id res chain seq x y z
N MET A 1 1.74 -23.05 81.56
CA MET A 1 0.69 -22.14 81.04
C MET A 1 1.06 -21.72 79.62
N PRO A 2 0.22 -22.03 78.62
CA PRO A 2 0.49 -21.76 77.21
C PRO A 2 0.00 -20.36 76.82
N SER A 3 0.71 -19.65 75.94
CA SER A 3 0.12 -18.52 75.23
C SER A 3 0.72 -18.39 73.84
N SER A 4 -0.10 -18.77 72.86
CA SER A 4 0.15 -18.65 71.43
C SER A 4 0.18 -17.19 70.98
N LYS A 5 1.12 -16.82 70.11
CA LYS A 5 0.97 -15.73 69.14
C LYS A 5 1.67 -16.15 67.84
N ARG A 6 0.95 -16.83 66.93
CA ARG A 6 0.12 -16.28 65.84
C ARG A 6 0.97 -15.66 64.72
N SER A 7 1.36 -16.55 63.80
CA SER A 7 1.95 -16.28 62.49
C SER A 7 1.00 -15.47 61.61
N THR A 8 1.31 -14.19 61.35
CA THR A 8 0.66 -13.37 60.33
C THR A 8 1.34 -13.60 58.98
N ARG A 9 0.81 -14.58 58.25
CA ARG A 9 1.12 -14.85 56.84
C ARG A 9 0.55 -13.72 55.99
N ASN A 10 1.36 -12.72 55.67
CA ASN A 10 0.95 -11.60 54.82
C ASN A 10 0.91 -12.06 53.35
N GLY A 11 -0.30 -12.31 52.85
CA GLY A 11 -0.55 -12.73 51.48
C GLY A 11 -0.43 -11.55 50.52
N ASN A 12 0.73 -11.41 49.88
CA ASN A 12 0.88 -10.57 48.70
C ASN A 12 0.11 -11.21 47.53
N ARG A 13 -1.19 -10.89 47.40
CA ARG A 13 -1.92 -11.08 46.14
C ARG A 13 -1.45 -10.00 45.16
N PRO A 14 -0.79 -10.36 44.04
CA PRO A 14 -0.52 -9.40 42.99
C PRO A 14 -1.85 -8.93 42.41
N THR A 15 -2.13 -7.65 42.58
CA THR A 15 -3.34 -7.00 42.10
C THR A 15 -3.38 -7.04 40.57
N THR A 16 -4.42 -7.67 40.04
CA THR A 16 -4.77 -7.77 38.61
C THR A 16 -4.84 -6.41 37.89
N ARG A 17 -4.86 -5.30 38.65
CA ARG A 17 -4.81 -3.92 38.15
C ARG A 17 -3.55 -3.57 37.34
N ARG A 18 -2.41 -4.23 37.56
CA ARG A 18 -1.18 -3.93 36.80
C ARG A 18 -1.16 -4.49 35.38
N ARG A 19 -2.06 -5.43 35.03
CA ARG A 19 -2.07 -6.02 33.67
C ARG A 19 -2.94 -5.27 32.67
N LEU A 20 -3.86 -4.41 33.12
CA LEU A 20 -4.71 -3.64 32.20
C LEU A 20 -4.04 -2.35 31.72
N ALA A 21 -3.11 -1.77 32.51
CA ALA A 21 -2.35 -0.60 32.08
C ALA A 21 -1.31 -0.89 30.98
N ALA A 22 -0.98 -2.16 30.72
CA ALA A 22 -0.03 -2.57 29.69
C ALA A 22 -0.68 -2.82 28.31
N VAL A 23 -2.01 -2.73 28.20
CA VAL A 23 -2.74 -3.02 26.96
C VAL A 23 -3.13 -1.73 26.21
N GLU A 24 -2.92 -0.55 26.80
CA GLU A 24 -3.52 0.69 26.33
C GLU A 24 -2.50 1.78 25.97
N ASP A 25 -1.34 1.40 25.43
CA ASP A 25 -0.34 2.36 24.93
C ASP A 25 0.18 1.97 23.54
N HIS A 26 -0.76 1.73 22.63
CA HIS A 26 -0.54 1.83 21.18
C HIS A 26 -1.08 3.16 20.66
N ARG A 27 -0.87 4.24 21.41
CA ARG A 27 -0.95 5.57 20.80
C ARG A 27 0.32 5.73 19.97
N PRO A 28 0.22 6.17 18.69
CA PRO A 28 1.41 6.54 17.95
C PRO A 28 2.09 7.63 18.77
N VAL A 29 3.25 7.30 19.32
CA VAL A 29 4.13 8.27 19.97
C VAL A 29 4.27 9.40 18.96
N ALA A 30 3.68 10.56 19.28
CA ALA A 30 3.90 11.77 18.50
C ALA A 30 5.42 11.93 18.48
N ALA A 31 6.00 11.79 17.28
CA ALA A 31 7.44 11.83 17.11
C ALA A 31 7.96 13.12 17.74
N ASP A 32 8.66 13.00 18.87
CA ASP A 32 9.52 14.07 19.34
C ASP A 32 10.40 14.45 18.14
N GLY A 33 10.28 15.70 17.67
CA GLY A 33 10.92 16.16 16.43
C GLY A 33 12.45 16.07 16.40
N SER A 34 13.05 15.59 17.49
CA SER A 34 14.47 15.40 17.72
C SER A 34 15.07 14.20 16.98
N GLN A 35 14.26 13.24 16.48
CA GLN A 35 14.77 12.05 15.79
C GLN A 35 14.35 11.98 14.31
N PRO A 36 15.22 11.47 13.42
CA PRO A 36 14.87 11.29 12.03
C PRO A 36 13.73 10.26 11.88
N PRO A 37 12.81 10.45 10.91
CA PRO A 37 11.69 9.55 10.72
C PRO A 37 12.17 8.14 10.35
N LEU A 38 11.93 7.18 11.24
CA LEU A 38 12.19 5.77 10.97
C LEU A 38 11.31 5.28 9.82
N LEU A 39 11.89 4.45 8.95
CA LEU A 39 11.19 3.83 7.84
C LEU A 39 10.25 2.74 8.36
N ASP A 40 9.07 3.12 8.84
CA ASP A 40 7.98 2.18 9.07
C ASP A 40 7.05 2.17 7.86
N LEU A 41 7.26 1.17 6.98
CA LEU A 41 6.43 1.00 5.80
C LEU A 41 5.01 0.50 6.14
N GLY A 42 4.72 0.06 7.38
CA GLY A 42 3.42 -0.50 7.74
C GLY A 42 3.01 -1.69 6.85
N LEU A 43 4.01 -2.40 6.29
CA LEU A 43 3.85 -3.41 5.24
C LEU A 43 2.80 -4.45 5.60
N LYS A 44 2.78 -4.94 6.85
CA LYS A 44 1.87 -6.02 7.27
C LYS A 44 0.38 -5.65 7.19
N TYR A 45 0.01 -4.44 7.59
CA TYR A 45 -1.39 -4.00 7.54
C TYR A 45 -1.79 -3.64 6.10
N LYS A 46 -0.90 -2.95 5.39
CA LYS A 46 -1.13 -2.56 4.00
C LYS A 46 -1.26 -3.77 3.08
N ILE A 47 -0.42 -4.80 3.22
CA ILE A 47 -0.50 -6.04 2.41
C ILE A 47 -1.90 -6.70 2.48
N LYS A 48 -2.56 -6.71 3.65
CA LYS A 48 -3.91 -7.32 3.79
C LYS A 48 -4.99 -6.54 3.05
N VAL A 49 -5.06 -5.22 3.27
CA VAL A 49 -6.04 -4.35 2.61
C VAL A 49 -5.81 -4.33 1.09
N LEU A 50 -4.55 -4.43 0.68
CA LEU A 50 -4.09 -4.32 -0.70
C LEU A 50 -4.21 -5.64 -1.48
N ALA A 51 -4.03 -6.80 -0.84
CA ALA A 51 -4.39 -8.09 -1.41
C ALA A 51 -5.89 -8.12 -1.74
N LEU A 52 -6.73 -7.62 -0.82
CA LEU A 52 -8.17 -7.54 -1.04
C LEU A 52 -8.53 -6.63 -2.23
N ALA A 53 -7.86 -5.47 -2.36
CA ALA A 53 -8.11 -4.52 -3.44
C ALA A 53 -7.61 -4.98 -4.81
N ASN A 54 -6.55 -5.81 -4.88
CA ASN A 54 -5.99 -6.32 -6.14
C ASN A 54 -6.59 -7.67 -6.58
N VAL A 55 -7.21 -8.43 -5.67
CA VAL A 55 -7.89 -9.68 -6.02
C VAL A 55 -9.02 -9.44 -7.03
N ILE A 56 -9.72 -8.30 -6.96
CA ILE A 56 -10.80 -7.97 -7.89
C ILE A 56 -10.28 -7.73 -9.32
N PRO A 57 -9.35 -6.80 -9.59
CA PRO A 57 -8.85 -6.58 -10.96
C PRO A 57 -8.06 -7.77 -11.51
N ILE A 58 -7.28 -8.47 -10.68
CA ILE A 58 -6.58 -9.70 -11.11
C ILE A 58 -7.61 -10.80 -11.42
N GLY A 59 -8.60 -10.98 -10.56
CA GLY A 59 -9.67 -11.95 -10.76
C GLY A 59 -10.49 -11.66 -12.01
N LEU A 60 -10.82 -10.40 -12.29
CA LEU A 60 -11.52 -9.97 -13.49
C LEU A 60 -10.68 -10.22 -14.75
N GLY A 61 -9.39 -9.88 -14.70
CA GLY A 61 -8.44 -10.17 -15.79
C GLY A 61 -8.30 -11.67 -16.06
N LEU A 62 -8.25 -12.49 -15.00
CA LEU A 62 -8.18 -13.94 -15.11
C LEU A 62 -9.50 -14.54 -15.64
N LEU A 63 -10.65 -14.01 -15.22
CA LEU A 63 -11.96 -14.41 -15.73
C LEU A 63 -12.12 -14.13 -17.22
N LEU A 64 -11.69 -12.95 -17.68
CA LEU A 64 -11.66 -12.60 -19.09
C LEU A 64 -10.72 -13.51 -19.87
N PHE A 65 -9.56 -13.83 -19.31
CA PHE A 65 -8.60 -14.76 -19.92
C PHE A 65 -9.16 -16.19 -20.03
N ILE A 66 -9.82 -16.69 -18.99
CA ILE A 66 -10.47 -18.01 -19.00
C ILE A 66 -11.65 -18.03 -19.98
N GLY A 67 -12.45 -16.96 -20.02
CA GLY A 67 -13.55 -16.81 -20.96
C GLY A 67 -13.09 -16.80 -22.42
N TRP A 68 -11.91 -16.24 -22.68
CA TRP A 68 -11.25 -16.31 -23.99
C TRP A 68 -10.76 -17.73 -24.31
N MET A 69 -10.06 -18.39 -23.38
CA MET A 69 -9.59 -19.78 -23.56
C MET A 69 -10.72 -20.80 -23.76
N THR A 70 -11.94 -20.48 -23.34
CA THR A 70 -13.12 -21.34 -23.48
C THR A 70 -14.05 -20.92 -24.63
N ASP A 71 -13.60 -20.04 -25.54
CA ASP A 71 -14.38 -19.52 -26.67
C ASP A 71 -15.68 -18.78 -26.29
N ARG A 72 -15.89 -18.52 -24.99
CA ARG A 72 -17.06 -17.77 -24.50
C ARG A 72 -16.93 -16.28 -24.74
N VAL A 73 -15.71 -15.79 -24.95
CA VAL A 73 -15.40 -14.39 -25.24
C VAL A 73 -14.54 -14.34 -26.51
N GLN A 74 -15.19 -14.07 -27.65
CA GLN A 74 -14.50 -13.92 -28.93
C GLN A 74 -14.19 -12.45 -29.20
N PHE A 75 -12.90 -12.11 -29.14
CA PHE A 75 -12.40 -10.84 -29.64
C PHE A 75 -11.97 -11.05 -31.09
N SER A 76 -12.56 -10.36 -32.08
CA SER A 76 -12.09 -10.53 -33.49
C SER A 76 -10.85 -9.70 -33.84
N ILE A 77 -9.97 -9.56 -32.87
CA ILE A 77 -8.62 -9.04 -33.06
C ILE A 77 -7.74 -10.25 -33.39
N ASP A 78 -6.81 -10.14 -34.34
CA ASP A 78 -5.80 -11.19 -34.61
C ASP A 78 -5.26 -11.76 -33.29
N GLU A 79 -5.21 -13.09 -33.13
CA GLU A 79 -4.81 -13.74 -31.87
C GLU A 79 -3.50 -13.18 -31.29
N HIS A 80 -2.55 -12.85 -32.16
CA HIS A 80 -1.28 -12.21 -31.78
C HIS A 80 -1.45 -10.81 -31.18
N ARG A 81 -2.36 -10.00 -31.74
CA ARG A 81 -2.64 -8.65 -31.22
C ARG A 81 -3.39 -8.71 -29.90
N LEU A 82 -4.23 -9.74 -29.70
CA LEU A 82 -4.95 -9.94 -28.44
C LEU A 82 -4.02 -10.34 -27.29
N LEU A 83 -3.16 -11.33 -27.50
CA LEU A 83 -2.14 -11.72 -26.52
C LEU A 83 -1.27 -10.53 -26.12
N PHE A 84 -0.85 -9.72 -27.10
CA PHE A 84 -0.07 -8.52 -26.84
C PHE A 84 -0.83 -7.48 -26.01
N THR A 85 -2.14 -7.30 -26.28
CA THR A 85 -3.01 -6.38 -25.55
C THR A 85 -3.23 -6.83 -24.10
N VAL A 86 -3.50 -8.12 -23.88
CA VAL A 86 -3.67 -8.71 -22.54
C VAL A 86 -2.36 -8.61 -21.75
N LEU A 87 -1.22 -8.90 -22.37
CA LEU A 87 0.09 -8.77 -21.74
C LEU A 87 0.39 -7.32 -21.34
N ILE A 88 0.13 -6.35 -22.23
CA ILE A 88 0.28 -4.92 -21.92
C ILE A 88 -0.63 -4.53 -20.77
N MET A 89 -1.90 -4.95 -20.79
CA MET A 89 -2.86 -4.66 -19.71
C MET A 89 -2.35 -5.21 -18.37
N LEU A 90 -1.84 -6.44 -18.34
CA LEU A 90 -1.28 -7.07 -17.14
C LEU A 90 -0.03 -6.32 -16.66
N CYS A 91 0.88 -5.96 -17.57
CA CYS A 91 2.06 -5.15 -17.26
C CYS A 91 1.68 -3.78 -16.69
N CYS A 92 0.67 -3.10 -17.27
CA CYS A 92 0.16 -1.83 -16.76
C CYS A 92 -0.44 -1.97 -15.36
N LEU A 93 -1.23 -3.02 -15.10
CA LEU A 93 -1.78 -3.29 -13.76
C LEU A 93 -0.66 -3.52 -12.73
N VAL A 94 0.35 -4.31 -13.08
CA VAL A 94 1.53 -4.55 -12.23
C VAL A 94 2.31 -3.25 -12.01
N ALA A 95 2.49 -2.43 -13.04
CA ALA A 95 3.17 -1.14 -12.92
C ALA A 95 2.41 -0.19 -11.97
N ILE A 96 1.08 -0.08 -12.09
CA ILE A 96 0.24 0.69 -11.15
C ILE A 96 0.38 0.14 -9.73
N ALA A 97 0.33 -1.18 -9.58
CA ALA A 97 0.51 -1.82 -8.27
C ALA A 97 1.87 -1.47 -7.67
N LEU A 98 2.99 -1.72 -8.37
CA LEU A 98 4.34 -1.40 -7.89
C LEU A 98 4.52 0.08 -7.56
N SER A 99 3.98 0.95 -8.41
CA SER A 99 3.93 2.41 -8.22
C SER A 99 3.30 2.78 -6.89
N TRP A 100 2.16 2.17 -6.58
CA TRP A 100 1.42 2.41 -5.35
C TRP A 100 2.03 1.71 -4.13
N TRP A 101 2.60 0.52 -4.31
CA TRP A 101 3.09 -0.37 -3.26
C TRP A 101 4.45 0.03 -2.72
N VAL A 102 5.36 0.41 -3.63
CA VAL A 102 6.76 0.65 -3.31
C VAL A 102 7.08 2.13 -3.47
N ILE A 103 6.78 2.68 -4.65
CA ILE A 103 7.26 4.02 -5.00
C ILE A 103 6.58 5.10 -4.15
N ASN A 104 5.26 5.04 -3.97
CA ASN A 104 4.53 6.06 -3.19
C ASN A 104 4.90 6.09 -1.70
N PRO A 105 4.90 4.98 -0.93
CA PRO A 105 5.33 5.04 0.48
C PRO A 105 6.82 5.39 0.60
N LEU A 106 7.66 4.90 -0.31
CA LEU A 106 9.07 5.26 -0.34
C LEU A 106 9.27 6.75 -0.61
N SER A 107 8.55 7.34 -1.58
CA SER A 107 8.63 8.77 -1.89
C SER A 107 8.12 9.62 -0.73
N GLN A 108 7.04 9.21 -0.06
CA GLN A 108 6.54 9.90 1.13
C GLN A 108 7.53 9.84 2.29
N TRP A 109 8.17 8.69 2.51
CA TRP A 109 9.22 8.58 3.51
C TRP A 109 10.43 9.43 3.15
N LEU A 110 10.90 9.36 1.90
CA LEU A 110 12.06 10.12 1.42
C LEU A 110 11.81 11.63 1.51
N TYR A 111 10.59 12.08 1.21
CA TYR A 111 10.17 13.47 1.41
C TYR A 111 10.23 13.88 2.89
N ARG A 112 9.66 13.06 3.79
CA ARG A 112 9.71 13.33 5.25
C ARG A 112 11.13 13.34 5.80
N TYR A 113 11.97 12.44 5.29
CA TYR A 113 13.40 12.36 5.63
C TYR A 113 14.13 13.63 5.19
N CYS A 114 14.00 14.03 3.91
CA CYS A 114 14.60 15.25 3.40
C CYS A 114 14.07 16.50 4.12
N LEU A 115 12.78 16.54 4.44
CA LEU A 115 12.17 17.65 5.18
C LEU A 115 12.71 17.77 6.60
N TRP A 116 13.00 16.64 7.26
CA TRP A 116 13.62 16.64 8.59
C TRP A 116 15.04 17.22 8.54
N TYR A 117 15.87 16.79 7.59
CA TYR A 117 17.22 17.35 7.40
C TYR A 117 17.20 18.80 6.94
N TYR A 118 16.25 19.19 6.10
CA TYR A 118 16.07 20.59 5.71
C TYR A 118 15.79 21.50 6.91
N ARG A 119 15.15 20.98 7.96
CA ARG A 119 14.83 21.75 9.19
C ARG A 119 15.95 21.75 10.23
N HIS A 120 16.76 20.69 10.30
CA HIS A 120 17.76 20.51 11.37
C HIS A 120 19.21 20.70 10.91
N ASP A 121 19.47 20.68 9.60
CA ASP A 121 20.78 20.80 8.98
C ASP A 121 20.76 21.92 7.91
N SER A 122 21.75 21.98 7.03
CA SER A 122 21.86 23.03 6.01
C SER A 122 20.72 22.95 4.96
N PRO A 123 19.80 23.92 4.92
CA PRO A 123 18.65 23.89 4.01
C PRO A 123 19.06 23.95 2.53
N MET A 124 20.23 24.52 2.25
CA MET A 124 20.74 24.69 0.88
C MET A 124 21.05 23.34 0.22
N ILE A 125 21.70 22.43 0.95
CA ILE A 125 22.08 21.09 0.46
C ILE A 125 20.83 20.20 0.29
N TRP A 126 19.85 20.36 1.19
CA TRP A 126 18.67 19.50 1.23
C TRP A 126 17.49 19.99 0.36
N SER A 127 17.57 21.20 -0.20
CA SER A 127 16.56 21.74 -1.13
C SER A 127 16.43 20.92 -2.43
N LEU A 128 17.57 20.49 -3.00
CA LEU A 128 17.64 19.71 -4.23
C LEU A 128 16.99 18.32 -4.09
N PRO A 129 17.35 17.48 -3.09
CA PRO A 129 16.68 16.20 -2.90
C PRO A 129 15.21 16.35 -2.53
N LEU A 130 14.82 17.39 -1.78
CA LEU A 130 13.41 17.68 -1.49
C LEU A 130 12.63 17.95 -2.79
N ALA A 131 13.14 18.81 -3.67
CA ALA A 131 12.53 19.09 -4.97
C ALA A 131 12.45 17.84 -5.87
N ALA A 132 13.51 17.02 -5.87
CA ALA A 132 13.54 15.76 -6.62
C ALA A 132 12.47 14.77 -6.12
N THR A 133 12.30 14.62 -4.80
CA THR A 133 11.24 13.75 -4.25
C THR A 133 9.83 14.24 -4.59
N TRP A 134 9.63 15.56 -4.62
CA TRP A 134 8.35 16.14 -5.02
C TRP A 134 8.05 15.93 -6.51
N LEU A 135 9.05 16.13 -7.38
CA LEU A 135 8.94 15.86 -8.81
C LEU A 135 8.67 14.38 -9.10
N LEU A 136 9.34 13.47 -8.39
CA LEU A 136 9.08 12.04 -8.50
C LEU A 136 7.63 11.74 -8.13
N TRP A 137 7.14 12.27 -7.01
CA TRP A 137 5.77 12.07 -6.57
C TRP A 137 4.74 12.61 -7.59
N LEU A 138 4.97 13.79 -8.15
CA LEU A 138 4.13 14.36 -9.20
C LEU A 138 4.14 13.49 -10.48
N GLY A 139 5.33 13.04 -10.90
CA GLY A 139 5.48 12.15 -12.06
C GLY A 139 4.72 10.84 -11.89
N MET A 140 4.75 10.26 -10.69
CA MET A 140 3.97 9.06 -10.36
C MET A 140 2.46 9.27 -10.47
N TRP A 141 1.96 10.42 -10.00
CA TRP A 141 0.54 10.78 -10.13
C TRP A 141 0.12 10.91 -11.59
N ILE A 142 0.91 11.63 -12.39
CA ILE A 142 0.65 11.78 -13.82
C ILE A 142 0.65 10.41 -14.50
N LEU A 143 1.63 9.57 -14.21
CA LEU A 143 1.70 8.21 -14.75
C LEU A 143 0.46 7.37 -14.36
N CYS A 144 0.02 7.43 -13.10
CA CYS A 144 -1.18 6.71 -12.66
C CYS A 144 -2.44 7.21 -13.36
N ILE A 145 -2.58 8.52 -13.56
CA ILE A 145 -3.71 9.12 -14.29
C ILE A 145 -3.71 8.63 -15.73
N VAL A 146 -2.57 8.71 -16.42
CA VAL A 146 -2.42 8.24 -17.81
C VAL A 146 -2.79 6.77 -17.92
N LEU A 147 -2.23 5.91 -17.05
CA LEU A 147 -2.52 4.47 -17.05
C LEU A 147 -4.00 4.17 -16.75
N THR A 148 -4.64 4.94 -15.87
CA THR A 148 -6.07 4.80 -15.56
C THR A 148 -6.92 5.19 -16.76
N ILE A 149 -6.64 6.34 -17.40
CA ILE A 149 -7.35 6.80 -18.59
C ILE A 149 -7.20 5.77 -19.72
N SER A 150 -5.97 5.29 -19.98
CA SER A 150 -5.73 4.25 -20.98
C SER A 150 -6.48 2.96 -20.68
N SER A 151 -6.53 2.53 -19.42
CA SER A 151 -7.25 1.32 -19.01
C SER A 151 -8.77 1.47 -19.20
N VAL A 152 -9.35 2.60 -18.81
CA VAL A 152 -10.78 2.89 -19.01
C VAL A 152 -11.11 2.96 -20.49
N TRP A 153 -10.26 3.60 -21.30
CA TRP A 153 -10.45 3.68 -22.75
C TRP A 153 -10.41 2.29 -23.40
N LEU A 154 -9.46 1.43 -23.02
CA LEU A 154 -9.37 0.04 -23.46
C LEU A 154 -10.62 -0.77 -23.09
N LEU A 155 -11.11 -0.64 -21.85
CA LEU A 155 -12.33 -1.30 -21.40
C LEU A 155 -13.56 -0.80 -22.18
N GLY A 156 -13.66 0.51 -22.40
CA GLY A 156 -14.74 1.12 -23.18
C GLY A 156 -14.73 0.67 -24.64
N ALA A 157 -13.56 0.66 -25.28
CA ALA A 157 -13.40 0.16 -26.64
C ALA A 157 -13.72 -1.34 -26.75
N GLY A 158 -13.29 -2.14 -25.76
CA GLY A 158 -13.64 -3.56 -25.65
C GLY A 158 -15.14 -3.78 -25.52
N ALA A 159 -15.81 -3.09 -24.59
CA ALA A 159 -17.25 -3.19 -24.38
C ALA A 159 -18.06 -2.73 -25.61
N TRP A 160 -17.65 -1.63 -26.23
CA TRP A 160 -18.28 -1.16 -27.47
C TRP A 160 -18.16 -2.19 -28.59
N SER A 161 -17.00 -2.82 -28.74
CA SER A 161 -16.79 -3.86 -29.76
C SER A 161 -17.63 -5.11 -29.53
N LEU A 162 -17.98 -5.41 -28.28
CA LEU A 162 -18.90 -6.50 -27.92
C LEU A 162 -20.35 -6.15 -28.29
N ILE A 163 -20.79 -4.92 -27.97
CA ILE A 163 -22.15 -4.45 -28.28
C ILE A 163 -22.36 -4.37 -29.79
N ALA A 164 -21.39 -3.83 -30.54
CA ALA A 164 -21.49 -3.67 -31.99
C ALA A 164 -21.55 -5.01 -32.77
N ARG A 165 -21.33 -6.15 -32.10
CA ARG A 165 -21.38 -7.50 -32.68
C ARG A 165 -22.63 -8.28 -32.30
N MET A 166 -23.43 -7.77 -31.36
CA MET A 166 -24.77 -8.31 -31.05
C MET A 166 -25.80 -7.69 -31.98
#